data_AF-A0A4Q3CCQ7-F1
#
_entry.id   AF-A0A4Q3CCQ7-F1
#
_cell.length_a   1.000
_cell.length_b   1.000
_cell.length_c   1.000
_cell.angle_alpha   90.00
_cell.angle_beta   90.00
_cell.angle_gamma   90.00
#
_symmetry.space_group_name_H-M   'P 1'
#
loop_
_entity.id
_entity.type
_entity.pdbx_description
1 polymer ?
#
loop_
_entity_poly.entity_id
_entity_poly.type
_entity_poly.pdbx_seq_one_letter_code
_entity_poly.pdbx_strand_id
1 'polypeptide(L)' 'PTGAGDTFAGGFIGYLAKTKDISFENMKTAIIVGSAMASFCVEKFGPERMRTITKQDIDDRIGEFVQLVNFDIDLV' A
#
# COMPACT_ATOMS: atom_id res chain seq x y z
N PRO A 1 -10.82 -4.28 -10.44
CA PRO A 1 -10.09 -5.36 -9.74
C PRO A 1 -8.79 -5.79 -10.43
N THR A 2 -8.77 -5.87 -11.77
CA THR A 2 -7.57 -6.23 -12.54
C THR A 2 -6.39 -5.32 -12.21
N GLY A 3 -5.23 -5.89 -11.91
CA GLY A 3 -3.99 -5.16 -11.60
C GLY A 3 -3.77 -4.81 -10.11
N ALA A 4 -4.74 -5.07 -9.24
CA ALA A 4 -4.59 -4.78 -7.81
C ALA A 4 -3.46 -5.58 -7.16
N GLY A 5 -3.34 -6.87 -7.50
CA GLY A 5 -2.27 -7.75 -6.98
C GLY A 5 -0.87 -7.33 -7.47
N ASP A 6 -0.74 -6.99 -8.76
CA ASP A 6 0.54 -6.51 -9.30
C ASP A 6 0.94 -5.17 -8.69
N THR A 7 -0.04 -4.29 -8.49
CA THR A 7 0.18 -2.98 -7.85
C THR A 7 0.57 -3.15 -6.37
N PHE A 8 -0.04 -4.10 -5.67
CA PHE A 8 0.37 -4.49 -4.31
C PHE A 8 1.82 -4.96 -4.30
N ALA A 9 2.16 -5.93 -5.16
CA ALA A 9 3.50 -6.50 -5.23
C ALA A 9 4.55 -5.43 -5.59
N GLY A 10 4.22 -4.53 -6.53
CA GLY A 10 5.06 -3.41 -6.92
C GLY A 10 5.29 -2.41 -5.78
N GLY A 11 4.24 -2.05 -5.03
CA GLY A 11 4.35 -1.19 -3.85
C GLY A 11 5.19 -1.83 -2.73
N PHE A 12 4.96 -3.12 -2.47
CA PHE A 12 5.70 -3.90 -1.48
C PHE A 12 7.19 -3.98 -1.81
N ILE A 13 7.55 -4.54 -2.99
CA ILE A 13 8.95 -4.69 -3.41
C ILE A 13 9.61 -3.32 -3.59
N GLY A 14 8.90 -2.32 -4.12
CA GLY A 14 9.42 -0.97 -4.29
C GLY A 14 9.81 -0.32 -2.97
N TYR A 15 9.01 -0.52 -1.92
CA TYR A 15 9.34 -0.03 -0.59
C TYR A 15 10.59 -0.72 -0.01
N LEU A 16 10.65 -2.06 -0.08
CA LEU A 16 11.82 -2.81 0.40
C LEU A 16 13.11 -2.42 -0.36
N ALA A 17 13.01 -2.23 -1.68
CA ALA A 17 14.14 -1.80 -2.50
C ALA A 17 14.65 -0.41 -2.11
N LYS A 18 13.72 0.51 -1.76
CA LYS A 18 14.04 1.87 -1.31
C LYS A 18 14.75 1.87 0.03
N THR A 19 14.30 1.07 0.99
CA THR A 19 14.88 1.03 2.35
C THR A 19 16.11 0.12 2.44
N LYS A 20 16.26 -0.84 1.52
CA LYS A 20 17.27 -1.91 1.56
C LYS A 20 17.20 -2.77 2.83
N ASP A 21 16.02 -2.88 3.40
CA ASP A 21 15.76 -3.65 4.62
C ASP A 21 14.66 -4.68 4.37
N ILE A 22 15.00 -5.95 4.53
CA ILE A 22 14.07 -7.09 4.41
C ILE A 22 13.70 -7.69 5.77
N SER A 23 13.91 -6.95 6.86
CA SER A 23 13.46 -7.33 8.18
C SER A 23 11.95 -7.53 8.21
N PHE A 24 11.48 -8.42 9.10
CA PHE A 24 10.06 -8.69 9.29
C PHE A 24 9.26 -7.41 9.61
N GLU A 25 9.82 -6.53 10.44
CA GLU A 25 9.22 -5.24 10.79
C GLU A 25 9.08 -4.33 9.55
N ASN A 26 10.10 -4.28 8.70
CA ASN A 26 10.03 -3.50 7.48
C ASN A 26 9.10 -4.13 6.44
N MET A 27 8.95 -5.46 6.41
CA MET A 27 7.94 -6.15 5.61
C MET A 27 6.51 -5.80 6.04
N LYS A 28 6.22 -5.68 7.35
CA LYS A 28 4.91 -5.20 7.83
C LYS A 28 4.59 -3.80 7.29
N THR A 29 5.58 -2.90 7.28
CA THR A 29 5.42 -1.57 6.69
C THR A 29 5.22 -1.64 5.17
N ALA A 30 5.96 -2.52 4.48
CA ALA A 30 5.81 -2.74 3.05
C ALA A 30 4.41 -3.27 2.67
N ILE A 31 3.77 -4.09 3.52
CA ILE A 31 2.38 -4.55 3.32
C ILE A 31 1.42 -3.36 3.32
N ILE A 32 1.61 -2.39 4.23
CA ILE A 32 0.79 -1.18 4.29
C ILE A 32 0.94 -0.38 2.99
N VAL A 33 2.18 -0.18 2.52
CA VAL A 33 2.46 0.52 1.27
C VAL A 33 1.85 -0.20 0.06
N GLY A 34 2.03 -1.53 -0.03
CA GLY A 34 1.42 -2.33 -1.09
C GLY A 34 -0.11 -2.23 -1.09
N SER A 35 -0.73 -2.29 0.10
CA SER A 35 -2.18 -2.16 0.26
C SER A 35 -2.68 -0.78 -0.16
N ALA A 36 -1.98 0.28 0.21
CA ALA A 36 -2.26 1.65 -0.24
C ALA A 36 -2.22 1.75 -1.77
N MET A 37 -1.19 1.22 -2.42
CA MET A 37 -1.08 1.25 -3.88
C MET A 37 -2.20 0.45 -4.57
N ALA A 38 -2.51 -0.75 -4.08
CA ALA A 38 -3.58 -1.59 -4.63
C ALA A 38 -4.97 -0.95 -4.50
N SER A 39 -5.19 -0.21 -3.41
CA SER A 39 -6.46 0.48 -3.17
C SER A 39 -6.77 1.55 -4.22
N PHE A 40 -5.75 2.24 -4.78
CA PHE A 40 -5.94 3.14 -5.91
C PHE A 40 -6.20 2.40 -7.23
N CYS A 41 -5.54 1.26 -7.45
CA CYS A 41 -5.70 0.50 -8.69
C CYS A 41 -7.16 0.08 -8.96
N VAL A 42 -7.98 -0.10 -7.91
CA VAL A 42 -9.37 -0.53 -8.05
C VAL A 42 -10.38 0.62 -8.23
N GLU A 43 -9.96 1.89 -8.11
CA GLU A 43 -10.86 3.06 -8.18
C GLU A 43 -11.27 3.45 -9.61
N LYS A 44 -10.51 3.05 -10.64
CA LYS A 44 -10.81 3.32 -12.05
C LYS A 44 -10.52 2.10 -12.92
N PHE A 45 -10.99 2.14 -14.17
CA PHE A 45 -10.73 1.07 -15.13
C PHE A 45 -9.27 1.10 -15.60
N GLY A 46 -8.62 -0.06 -15.63
CA GLY A 46 -7.22 -0.16 -16.05
C GLY A 46 -6.27 0.71 -15.21
N PRO A 47 -5.13 1.17 -15.77
CA PRO A 47 -4.12 1.92 -15.04
C PRO A 47 -4.44 3.42 -14.89
N GLU A 48 -5.66 3.86 -15.21
CA GLU A 48 -6.00 5.29 -15.24
C GLU A 48 -5.79 5.99 -13.90
N ARG A 49 -6.22 5.36 -12.80
CA ARG A 49 -6.01 5.95 -11.47
C ARG A 49 -4.52 6.09 -11.17
N MET A 50 -3.72 5.07 -11.48
CA MET A 50 -2.27 5.05 -11.25
C MET A 50 -1.50 6.15 -12.02
N ARG A 51 -2.04 6.65 -13.14
CA ARG A 51 -1.43 7.75 -13.90
C ARG A 51 -1.66 9.13 -13.29
N THR A 52 -2.58 9.24 -12.36
CA THR A 52 -3.05 10.53 -11.80
C THR A 52 -2.81 10.67 -10.30
N ILE A 53 -2.47 9.58 -9.60
CA ILE A 53 -2.13 9.63 -8.18
C ILE A 53 -0.92 10.53 -7.95
N THR A 54 -0.99 11.34 -6.91
CA THR A 54 0.13 12.15 -6.44
C THR A 54 0.86 11.46 -5.30
N LYS A 55 2.03 11.97 -4.92
CA LYS A 55 2.70 11.51 -3.71
C LYS A 55 1.86 11.80 -2.46
N GLN A 56 1.17 12.95 -2.42
CA GLN A 56 0.29 13.30 -1.30
C GLN A 56 -0.84 12.29 -1.15
N ASP A 57 -1.49 11.89 -2.25
CA ASP A 57 -2.53 10.85 -2.24
C ASP A 57 -2.02 9.56 -1.59
N ILE A 58 -0.79 9.15 -1.92
CA ILE A 58 -0.17 7.93 -1.39
C ILE A 58 0.12 8.08 0.10
N ASP A 59 0.70 9.20 0.51
CA ASP A 59 1.04 9.47 1.92
C ASP A 59 -0.24 9.50 2.78
N ASP A 60 -1.31 10.13 2.30
CA ASP A 60 -2.61 10.18 2.97
C ASP A 60 -3.23 8.78 3.09
N ARG A 61 -3.25 8.00 2.00
CA ARG A 61 -3.78 6.63 1.99
C ARG A 61 -2.98 5.68 2.89
N ILE A 62 -1.65 5.84 2.97
CA ILE A 62 -0.83 5.10 3.94
C ILE A 62 -1.25 5.46 5.36
N GLY A 63 -1.49 6.74 5.65
CA GLY A 63 -2.00 7.20 6.95
C GLY A 63 -3.33 6.52 7.33
N GLU A 64 -4.27 6.43 6.39
CA GLU A 64 -5.53 5.71 6.56
C GLU A 64 -5.29 4.22 6.89
N PHE A 65 -4.41 3.53 6.15
CA PHE A 65 -4.08 2.13 6.44
C PHE A 65 -3.39 1.95 7.79
N VAL A 66 -2.49 2.85 8.20
CA VAL A 66 -1.85 2.82 9.52
C VAL A 66 -2.89 2.95 10.62
N GLN A 67 -3.85 3.87 10.48
CA GLN A 67 -4.97 3.98 11.42
C GLN A 67 -5.82 2.71 11.46
N LEU A 68 -6.00 2.04 10.32
CA LEU A 68 -6.73 0.78 10.21
C LEU A 68 -5.98 -0.45 10.75
N VAL A 69 -4.71 -0.34 11.15
CA VAL A 69 -3.98 -1.48 11.73
C VAL A 69 -3.50 -1.22 13.15
N ASN A 70 -3.55 0.03 13.61
CA ASN A 70 -3.12 0.45 14.94
C ASN A 70 -4.23 0.44 16.00
N PHE A 71 -5.29 -0.34 15.82
CA PHE A 71 -6.28 -0.58 16.88
C PHE A 71 -5.99 -1.89 17.62
N ASP A 72 -6.10 -1.86 18.95
CA ASP A 72 -6.16 -3.06 19.76
C ASP A 72 -7.40 -3.86 19.34
N ILE A 73 -7.17 -5.00 18.68
CA ILE A 73 -8.26 -5.93 18.40
C ILE A 73 -8.53 -6.68 19.70
N ASP A 74 -9.53 -6.22 20.46
CA ASP A 74 -10.18 -7.06 21.47
C ASP A 74 -10.91 -8.18 20.73
N LEU A 75 -10.20 -9.28 20.49
CA LEU A 75 -10.81 -10.54 20.07
C LEU A 75 -11.60 -11.06 21.27
N VAL A 76 -12.92 -10.81 21.25
CA VAL A 76 -13.90 -11.40 22.18
C VAL A 76 -13.83 -12.93 22.13
#